data_AF-A0A523A221-F1
#
_entry.id   AF-A0A523A221-F1
#
_cell.length_a   1.000
_cell.length_b   1.000
_cell.length_c   1.000
_cell.angle_alpha   90.00
_cell.angle_beta   90.00
_cell.angle_gamma   90.00
#
_symmetry.space_group_name_H-M   'P 1'
#
loop_
_entity.id
_entity.type
_entity.pdbx_description
1 polymer ?
#
loop_
_entity_poly.entity_id
_entity_poly.type
_entity_poly.pdbx_seq_one_letter_code
_entity_poly.pdbx_strand_id
1 'polypeptide(L)'
;MDTETQAIVQTALAVRVSHPHAPALDVLDLAMTDRHGADPDFSDAGTPAGDHTDSASPFGRLLRDAFAPGISDSELAERGGTSNESEFLTRWQQLVIDPFAKRYRLWSADTDDDRWTSLVSGQVQKRWPHLADKDADVIARELAGAPGWRAVAAEAAADAYVRQVEERDAMTSERSAFRLALNIEGASPEDLARGIAAAQAVFDEARVTPAQAARGLFNRDGWDDRGLPEDTQPTDAEMQAAAIWEDAEFAAAAACCAGWPTMTGPAGLELHWRLE
;
A
#
# COMPACT_ATOMS: atom_id res chain seq x y z
N MET A 1 -24.99 5.72 -15.96
CA MET A 1 -24.79 6.44 -17.23
C MET A 1 -25.56 7.76 -17.25
N ASP A 2 -24.85 8.86 -17.46
CA ASP A 2 -25.42 10.19 -17.68
C ASP A 2 -26.03 10.33 -19.09
N THR A 3 -26.84 11.37 -19.31
CA THR A 3 -27.54 11.58 -20.59
C THR A 3 -26.60 11.95 -21.75
N GLU A 4 -25.41 12.46 -21.46
CA GLU A 4 -24.43 12.88 -22.45
C GLU A 4 -23.66 11.69 -23.02
N THR A 5 -23.17 10.81 -22.16
CA THR A 5 -22.56 9.52 -22.52
C THR A 5 -23.51 8.71 -23.39
N GLN A 6 -24.78 8.62 -23.01
CA GLN A 6 -25.78 7.91 -23.79
C GLN A 6 -25.91 8.48 -25.21
N ALA A 7 -25.90 9.81 -25.34
CA ALA A 7 -25.99 10.48 -26.63
C ALA A 7 -24.73 10.24 -27.49
N ILE A 8 -23.54 10.24 -26.88
CA ILE A 8 -22.27 9.93 -27.56
C ILE A 8 -22.32 8.51 -28.14
N VAL A 9 -22.60 7.52 -27.29
CA VAL A 9 -22.60 6.11 -27.68
C VAL A 9 -23.64 5.85 -28.76
N GLN A 10 -24.87 6.36 -28.59
CA GLN A 10 -25.94 6.17 -29.58
C GLN A 10 -25.60 6.83 -30.93
N THR A 11 -25.04 8.04 -30.91
CA THR A 11 -24.65 8.74 -32.14
C THR A 11 -23.56 7.97 -32.88
N ALA A 12 -22.50 7.57 -32.18
CA ALA A 12 -21.40 6.82 -32.76
C ALA A 12 -21.87 5.50 -33.40
N LEU A 13 -22.70 4.72 -32.68
CA LEU A 13 -23.20 3.45 -33.18
C LEU A 13 -24.19 3.62 -34.34
N ALA A 14 -25.06 4.63 -34.32
CA ALA A 14 -25.98 4.92 -35.42
C ALA A 14 -25.24 5.34 -36.70
N VAL A 15 -24.19 6.17 -36.57
CA VAL A 15 -23.33 6.56 -37.70
C VAL A 15 -22.58 5.35 -38.24
N ARG A 16 -22.03 4.49 -37.38
CA ARG A 16 -21.33 3.27 -37.80
C ARG A 16 -22.24 2.31 -38.58
N VAL A 17 -23.50 2.16 -38.17
CA VAL A 17 -24.49 1.33 -38.86
C VAL A 17 -24.87 1.92 -40.23
N SER A 18 -25.09 3.24 -40.30
CA SER A 18 -25.48 3.91 -41.55
C SER A 18 -24.33 4.07 -42.54
N HIS A 19 -23.08 4.15 -42.06
CA HIS A 19 -21.88 4.35 -42.87
C HIS A 19 -20.81 3.31 -42.51
N PRO A 20 -21.01 2.01 -42.85
CA PRO A 20 -20.11 0.93 -42.44
C PRO A 20 -18.68 1.06 -42.99
N HIS A 21 -18.49 1.83 -44.05
CA HIS A 21 -17.18 2.09 -44.67
C HIS A 21 -16.49 3.35 -44.16
N ALA A 22 -17.15 4.16 -43.32
CA ALA A 22 -16.50 5.32 -42.73
C ALA A 22 -15.36 4.87 -41.79
N PRO A 23 -14.21 5.56 -41.79
CA PRO A 23 -13.16 5.32 -40.80
C PRO A 23 -13.71 5.46 -39.38
N ALA A 24 -13.35 4.53 -38.49
CA ALA A 24 -13.84 4.53 -37.11
C ALA A 24 -13.50 5.83 -36.36
N LEU A 25 -12.33 6.42 -36.65
CA LEU A 25 -11.92 7.69 -36.07
C LEU A 25 -12.84 8.85 -36.49
N ASP A 26 -13.27 8.90 -37.76
CA ASP A 26 -14.18 9.93 -38.26
C ASP A 26 -15.57 9.81 -37.62
N VAL A 27 -16.02 8.57 -37.38
CA VAL A 27 -17.27 8.30 -36.65
C VAL A 27 -17.19 8.83 -35.22
N LEU A 28 -16.07 8.61 -34.52
CA LEU A 28 -15.86 9.10 -33.16
C LEU A 28 -15.72 10.62 -33.13
N ASP A 29 -14.99 11.23 -34.07
CA ASP A 29 -14.86 12.70 -34.16
C ASP A 29 -16.23 13.37 -34.34
N LEU A 30 -17.11 12.77 -35.15
CA LEU A 30 -18.48 13.26 -35.31
C LEU A 30 -19.29 13.10 -34.01
N ALA A 31 -19.22 11.95 -33.34
CA ALA A 31 -19.95 11.73 -32.09
C ALA A 31 -19.45 12.63 -30.94
N MET A 32 -18.16 12.96 -30.94
CA MET A 32 -17.49 13.80 -29.94
C MET A 32 -17.49 15.29 -30.30
N THR A 33 -18.08 15.69 -31.43
CA THR A 33 -18.17 17.10 -31.83
C THR A 33 -18.84 17.92 -30.72
N ASP A 34 -18.20 19.03 -30.34
CA ASP A 34 -18.57 19.93 -29.23
C ASP A 34 -18.53 19.31 -27.81
N ARG A 35 -17.93 18.12 -27.64
CA ARG A 35 -17.82 17.41 -26.35
C ARG A 35 -16.37 17.19 -25.90
N HIS A 36 -15.43 17.96 -26.44
CA HIS A 36 -14.03 17.90 -26.04
C HIS A 36 -13.85 18.47 -24.63
N GLY A 37 -13.18 17.73 -23.74
CA GLY A 37 -12.97 18.14 -22.35
C GLY A 37 -14.17 17.90 -21.44
N ALA A 38 -15.22 17.21 -21.92
CA ALA A 38 -16.27 16.68 -21.05
C ALA A 38 -15.76 15.49 -20.24
N ASP A 39 -16.45 15.15 -19.15
CA ASP A 39 -16.16 13.99 -18.29
C ASP A 39 -17.31 12.96 -18.36
N PRO A 40 -17.57 12.35 -19.54
CA PRO A 40 -18.62 11.36 -19.69
C PRO A 40 -18.28 10.05 -18.96
N ASP A 41 -19.24 9.55 -18.18
CA ASP A 41 -19.16 8.25 -17.51
C ASP A 41 -19.72 7.14 -18.41
N PHE A 42 -18.81 6.39 -19.03
CA PHE A 42 -19.14 5.24 -19.89
C PHE A 42 -19.46 3.95 -19.12
N SER A 43 -19.40 3.96 -17.79
CA SER A 43 -19.84 2.82 -16.99
C SER A 43 -21.37 2.68 -17.06
N ASP A 44 -21.83 1.48 -17.40
CA ASP A 44 -23.25 1.17 -17.53
C ASP A 44 -23.54 -0.28 -17.13
N ALA A 45 -23.86 -0.44 -15.84
CA ALA A 45 -24.31 -1.70 -15.25
C ALA A 45 -25.57 -2.29 -15.91
N GLY A 46 -26.28 -1.52 -16.75
CA GLY A 46 -27.42 -1.98 -17.53
C GLY A 46 -27.05 -2.74 -18.81
N THR A 47 -25.77 -2.74 -19.22
CA THR A 47 -25.31 -3.51 -20.38
C THR A 47 -24.73 -4.86 -19.95
N PRO A 48 -24.80 -5.91 -20.80
CA PRO A 48 -24.16 -7.20 -20.51
C PRO A 48 -22.65 -7.11 -20.27
N ALA A 49 -22.00 -6.04 -20.74
CA ALA A 49 -20.59 -5.77 -20.56
C ALA A 49 -20.28 -4.90 -19.32
N GLY A 50 -21.28 -4.28 -18.69
CA GLY A 50 -21.12 -3.39 -17.54
C GLY A 50 -20.48 -2.02 -17.85
N ASP A 51 -19.86 -1.86 -19.02
CA ASP A 51 -19.14 -0.66 -19.45
C ASP A 51 -19.18 -0.57 -20.99
N HIS A 52 -19.46 0.61 -21.54
CA HIS A 52 -19.45 0.83 -23.00
C HIS A 52 -18.03 0.88 -23.59
N THR A 53 -17.02 1.11 -22.78
CA THR A 53 -15.60 1.03 -23.18
C THR A 53 -15.03 -0.38 -23.07
N ASP A 54 -15.83 -1.32 -22.56
CA ASP A 54 -15.49 -2.73 -22.49
C ASP A 54 -15.16 -3.29 -23.88
N SER A 55 -14.10 -4.08 -23.97
CA SER A 55 -13.59 -4.61 -25.24
C SER A 55 -14.60 -5.48 -26.00
N ALA A 56 -15.56 -6.11 -25.31
CA ALA A 56 -16.62 -6.93 -25.90
C ALA A 56 -17.85 -6.11 -26.33
N SER A 57 -17.96 -4.86 -25.92
CA SER A 57 -19.10 -4.01 -26.26
C SER A 57 -19.02 -3.51 -27.73
N PRO A 58 -20.16 -3.16 -28.36
CA PRO A 58 -20.15 -2.54 -29.69
C PRO A 58 -19.36 -1.24 -29.76
N PHE A 59 -19.42 -0.42 -28.71
CA PHE A 59 -18.69 0.85 -28.66
C PHE A 59 -17.18 0.61 -28.42
N GLY A 60 -16.81 -0.32 -27.53
CA GLY A 60 -15.41 -0.76 -27.37
C GLY A 60 -14.80 -1.29 -28.67
N ARG A 61 -15.52 -2.08 -29.47
CA ARG A 61 -15.05 -2.49 -30.81
C ARG A 61 -14.80 -1.30 -31.73
N LEU A 62 -15.65 -0.28 -31.69
CA LEU A 62 -15.45 0.96 -32.44
C LEU A 62 -14.19 1.73 -31.96
N LEU A 63 -13.97 1.81 -30.64
CA LEU A 63 -12.77 2.41 -30.06
C LEU A 63 -11.51 1.68 -30.53
N ARG A 64 -11.52 0.34 -30.49
CA ARG A 64 -10.42 -0.49 -31.01
C ARG A 64 -10.14 -0.20 -32.48
N ASP A 65 -11.17 -0.21 -33.33
CA ASP A 65 -11.02 0.05 -34.76
C ASP A 65 -10.38 1.43 -35.03
N ALA A 66 -10.62 2.41 -34.16
CA ALA A 66 -10.08 3.76 -34.27
C ALA A 66 -8.63 3.88 -33.74
N PHE A 67 -8.32 3.29 -32.58
CA PHE A 67 -7.06 3.54 -31.87
C PHE A 67 -6.06 2.38 -31.94
N ALA A 68 -6.53 1.15 -32.06
CA ALA A 68 -5.69 -0.06 -32.10
C ALA A 68 -6.23 -1.10 -33.10
N PRO A 69 -6.30 -0.78 -34.41
CA PRO A 69 -6.86 -1.70 -35.42
C PRO A 69 -6.05 -3.00 -35.58
N GLY A 70 -4.86 -3.09 -34.97
CA GLY A 70 -4.04 -4.30 -34.92
C GLY A 70 -4.47 -5.33 -33.86
N ILE A 71 -5.41 -5.02 -32.97
CA ILE A 71 -5.99 -5.98 -32.03
C ILE A 71 -7.08 -6.78 -32.77
N SER A 72 -6.94 -8.10 -32.85
CA SER A 72 -7.88 -8.94 -33.60
C SER A 72 -9.18 -9.23 -32.83
N ASP A 73 -10.21 -9.71 -33.54
CA ASP A 73 -11.44 -10.20 -32.88
C ASP A 73 -11.19 -11.45 -32.02
N SER A 74 -10.17 -12.26 -32.35
CA SER A 74 -9.81 -13.43 -31.54
C SER A 74 -9.18 -13.03 -30.21
N GLU A 75 -8.32 -12.00 -30.21
CA GLU A 75 -7.75 -11.43 -28.97
C GLU A 75 -8.85 -10.87 -28.05
N LEU A 76 -9.96 -10.33 -28.59
CA LEU A 76 -11.10 -9.88 -27.78
C LEU A 76 -11.89 -11.04 -27.16
N ALA A 77 -12.02 -12.15 -27.88
CA ALA A 77 -12.80 -13.31 -27.45
C ALA A 77 -12.09 -14.15 -26.37
N GLU A 78 -10.76 -14.12 -26.33
CA GLU A 78 -9.93 -14.89 -25.37
C GLU A 78 -9.94 -14.33 -23.93
N ARG A 79 -10.59 -13.19 -23.70
CA ARG A 79 -10.70 -12.48 -22.42
C ARG A 79 -11.28 -13.31 -21.25
N GLY A 80 -11.88 -14.47 -21.51
CA GLY A 80 -12.61 -15.25 -20.50
C GLY A 80 -11.93 -16.48 -19.90
N GLY A 81 -10.61 -16.71 -20.07
CA GLY A 81 -10.07 -18.06 -19.82
C GLY A 81 -8.71 -18.28 -19.15
N THR A 82 -7.81 -17.30 -18.98
CA THR A 82 -6.43 -17.61 -18.51
C THR A 82 -5.76 -16.46 -17.75
N SER A 83 -4.60 -16.75 -17.14
CA SER A 83 -3.68 -15.83 -16.45
C SER A 83 -3.27 -14.56 -17.22
N ASN A 84 -3.62 -14.46 -18.51
CA ASN A 84 -3.23 -13.36 -19.39
C ASN A 84 -4.26 -12.22 -19.44
N GLU A 85 -5.36 -12.31 -18.69
CA GLU A 85 -6.39 -11.26 -18.63
C GLU A 85 -5.81 -9.91 -18.18
N SER A 86 -4.90 -9.92 -17.21
CA SER A 86 -4.23 -8.71 -16.72
C SER A 86 -3.34 -8.04 -17.79
N GLU A 87 -2.63 -8.83 -18.60
CA GLU A 87 -1.79 -8.31 -19.69
C GLU A 87 -2.64 -7.73 -20.82
N PHE A 88 -3.74 -8.40 -21.19
CA PHE A 88 -4.68 -7.91 -22.18
C PHE A 88 -5.31 -6.58 -21.73
N LEU A 89 -5.82 -6.50 -20.50
CA LEU A 89 -6.43 -5.28 -19.96
C LEU A 89 -5.43 -4.12 -19.91
N THR A 90 -4.18 -4.38 -19.54
CA THR A 90 -3.11 -3.38 -19.57
C THR A 90 -2.88 -2.85 -20.98
N ARG A 91 -2.79 -3.75 -21.96
CA ARG A 91 -2.60 -3.38 -23.37
C ARG A 91 -3.83 -2.66 -23.95
N TRP A 92 -5.03 -3.08 -23.58
CA TRP A 92 -6.29 -2.42 -23.95
C TRP A 92 -6.34 -0.99 -23.42
N GLN A 93 -6.01 -0.79 -22.14
CA GLN A 93 -5.92 0.53 -21.53
C GLN A 93 -4.94 1.43 -22.31
N GLN A 94 -3.72 0.97 -22.53
CA GLN A 94 -2.64 1.76 -23.16
C GLN A 94 -2.87 2.06 -24.64
N LEU A 95 -3.46 1.13 -25.40
CA LEU A 95 -3.59 1.25 -26.85
C LEU A 95 -4.96 1.77 -27.30
N VAL A 96 -6.00 1.65 -26.46
CA VAL A 96 -7.37 2.05 -26.81
C VAL A 96 -7.87 3.17 -25.92
N ILE A 97 -7.87 2.95 -24.60
CA ILE A 97 -8.51 3.88 -23.65
C ILE A 97 -7.69 5.17 -23.50
N ASP A 98 -6.38 5.09 -23.26
CA ASP A 98 -5.53 6.28 -23.07
C ASP A 98 -5.47 7.16 -24.34
N PRO A 99 -5.34 6.61 -25.56
CA PRO A 99 -5.37 7.42 -26.78
C PRO A 99 -6.74 8.06 -27.04
N PHE A 100 -7.82 7.35 -26.72
CA PHE A 100 -9.19 7.88 -26.80
C PHE A 100 -9.37 9.06 -25.84
N ALA A 101 -9.04 8.86 -24.57
CA ALA A 101 -9.08 9.90 -23.53
C ALA A 101 -8.28 11.12 -23.95
N LYS A 102 -7.02 10.90 -24.35
CA LYS A 102 -6.10 11.95 -24.76
C LYS A 102 -6.60 12.75 -25.96
N ARG A 103 -7.16 12.09 -26.99
CA ARG A 103 -7.65 12.77 -28.20
C ARG A 103 -8.77 13.74 -27.88
N TYR A 104 -9.74 13.29 -27.09
CA TYR A 104 -10.94 14.08 -26.77
C TYR A 104 -10.79 14.88 -25.47
N ARG A 105 -9.61 14.83 -24.84
CA ARG A 105 -9.32 15.44 -23.54
C ARG A 105 -10.30 15.00 -22.45
N LEU A 106 -10.76 13.76 -22.55
CA LEU A 106 -11.56 13.13 -21.51
C LEU A 106 -10.63 12.80 -20.36
N TRP A 107 -11.16 12.85 -19.15
CA TRP A 107 -10.42 12.43 -17.95
C TRP A 107 -9.05 13.12 -17.86
N SER A 108 -9.03 14.46 -17.99
CA SER A 108 -7.78 15.24 -17.90
C SER A 108 -6.98 14.90 -16.63
N ALA A 109 -5.68 15.19 -16.58
CA ALA A 109 -4.84 14.87 -15.42
C ALA A 109 -5.38 15.42 -14.08
N ASP A 110 -6.23 16.45 -14.11
CA ASP A 110 -6.94 16.98 -12.93
C ASP A 110 -8.06 16.05 -12.41
N THR A 111 -8.60 15.15 -13.24
CA THR A 111 -9.58 14.10 -12.86
C THR A 111 -8.92 12.73 -12.58
N ASP A 112 -7.68 12.53 -13.04
CA ASP A 112 -6.86 11.37 -12.63
C ASP A 112 -6.39 11.52 -11.17
N ASP A 113 -6.23 12.77 -10.71
CA ASP A 113 -6.17 13.12 -9.28
C ASP A 113 -7.39 12.56 -8.54
N ASP A 114 -8.59 12.75 -9.05
CA ASP A 114 -9.81 12.28 -8.39
C ASP A 114 -9.97 10.77 -8.44
N ARG A 115 -9.64 10.10 -9.56
CA ARG A 115 -9.82 8.63 -9.65
C ARG A 115 -8.83 7.87 -8.78
N TRP A 116 -7.53 8.18 -8.85
CA TRP A 116 -6.53 7.50 -8.01
C TRP A 116 -6.78 7.79 -6.52
N THR A 117 -7.07 9.05 -6.17
CA THR A 117 -7.39 9.45 -4.79
C THR A 117 -8.66 8.77 -4.29
N SER A 118 -9.71 8.66 -5.12
CA SER A 118 -10.95 7.96 -4.75
C SER A 118 -10.72 6.47 -4.52
N LEU A 119 -9.91 5.82 -5.37
CA LEU A 119 -9.55 4.42 -5.20
C LEU A 119 -8.72 4.17 -3.93
N VAL A 120 -7.75 5.04 -3.65
CA VAL A 120 -6.97 4.95 -2.41
C VAL A 120 -7.85 5.17 -1.19
N SER A 121 -8.69 6.22 -1.20
CA SER A 121 -9.64 6.52 -0.11
C SER A 121 -10.55 5.33 0.19
N GLY A 122 -11.17 4.75 -0.86
CA GLY A 122 -12.03 3.57 -0.72
C GLY A 122 -11.29 2.34 -0.17
N GLN A 123 -10.03 2.11 -0.57
CA GLN A 123 -9.23 0.99 -0.06
C GLN A 123 -8.78 1.20 1.39
N VAL A 124 -8.37 2.42 1.76
CA VAL A 124 -8.05 2.77 3.15
C VAL A 124 -9.28 2.56 4.02
N GLN A 125 -10.47 3.00 3.58
CA GLN A 125 -11.70 2.81 4.33
C GLN A 125 -12.11 1.34 4.47
N LYS A 126 -11.88 0.52 3.43
CA LYS A 126 -12.09 -0.93 3.52
C LYS A 126 -11.20 -1.56 4.60
N ARG A 127 -9.98 -1.07 4.78
CA ARG A 127 -9.05 -1.55 5.81
C ARG A 127 -9.30 -0.98 7.20
N TRP A 128 -9.72 0.26 7.30
CA TRP A 128 -10.16 0.89 8.53
C TRP A 128 -11.62 1.33 8.43
N PRO A 129 -12.60 0.40 8.60
CA PRO A 129 -14.03 0.71 8.45
C PRO A 129 -14.57 1.76 9.43
N HIS A 130 -13.80 2.08 10.45
CA HIS A 130 -14.12 3.08 11.47
C HIS A 130 -13.55 4.47 11.14
N LEU A 131 -12.69 4.57 10.11
CA LEU A 131 -12.17 5.85 9.64
C LEU A 131 -13.29 6.60 8.89
N ALA A 132 -13.48 7.88 9.20
CA ALA A 132 -14.47 8.69 8.49
C ALA A 132 -14.02 8.96 7.05
N ASP A 133 -14.97 9.04 6.12
CA ASP A 133 -14.72 9.25 4.68
C ASP A 133 -13.77 10.43 4.43
N LYS A 134 -14.01 11.55 5.12
CA LYS A 134 -13.19 12.77 5.02
C LYS A 134 -11.72 12.53 5.40
N ASP A 135 -11.45 11.61 6.32
CA ASP A 135 -10.11 11.33 6.82
C ASP A 135 -9.39 10.37 5.86
N ALA A 136 -10.12 9.40 5.28
CA ALA A 136 -9.63 8.57 4.18
C ALA A 136 -9.26 9.43 2.95
N ASP A 137 -10.05 10.45 2.63
CA ASP A 137 -9.78 11.39 1.55
C ASP A 137 -8.55 12.25 1.83
N VAL A 138 -8.33 12.68 3.08
CA VAL A 138 -7.12 13.42 3.46
C VAL A 138 -5.89 12.55 3.23
N ILE A 139 -5.92 11.30 3.69
CA ILE A 139 -4.82 10.34 3.49
C ILE A 139 -4.54 10.13 2.00
N ALA A 140 -5.58 9.92 1.20
CA ALA A 140 -5.43 9.72 -0.23
C ALA A 140 -4.79 10.94 -0.92
N ARG A 141 -5.18 12.17 -0.57
CA ARG A 141 -4.58 13.41 -1.09
C ARG A 141 -3.12 13.58 -0.65
N GLU A 142 -2.80 13.23 0.60
CA GLU A 142 -1.43 13.27 1.10
C GLU A 142 -0.52 12.31 0.31
N LEU A 143 -0.98 11.07 0.08
CA LEU A 143 -0.27 10.10 -0.73
C LEU A 143 -0.13 10.56 -2.18
N ALA A 144 -1.17 11.14 -2.76
CA ALA A 144 -1.15 11.69 -4.12
C ALA A 144 -0.11 12.82 -4.29
N GLY A 145 0.13 13.61 -3.24
CA GLY A 145 1.14 14.68 -3.21
C GLY A 145 2.59 14.19 -3.18
N ALA A 146 2.82 12.90 -2.96
CA ALA A 146 4.14 12.30 -2.88
C ALA A 146 4.44 11.43 -4.12
N PRO A 147 5.40 11.83 -4.98
CA PRO A 147 5.62 11.18 -6.28
C PRO A 147 5.88 9.67 -6.23
N GLY A 148 6.50 9.19 -5.14
CA GLY A 148 6.79 7.76 -4.96
C GLY A 148 5.54 6.90 -4.76
N TRP A 149 4.51 7.45 -4.10
CA TRP A 149 3.24 6.75 -3.88
C TRP A 149 2.39 6.73 -5.13
N ARG A 150 2.46 7.79 -5.93
CA ARG A 150 1.66 7.90 -7.15
C ARG A 150 2.13 6.97 -8.28
N ALA A 151 3.39 6.53 -8.23
CA ALA A 151 3.93 5.59 -9.19
C ALA A 151 3.45 4.13 -8.99
N VAL A 152 2.73 3.84 -7.89
CA VAL A 152 2.20 2.51 -7.59
C VAL A 152 0.67 2.47 -7.71
N ALA A 153 0.12 1.27 -7.91
CA ALA A 153 -1.32 1.06 -7.98
C ALA A 153 -2.00 1.50 -6.67
N ALA A 154 -3.20 2.09 -6.77
CA ALA A 154 -3.93 2.66 -5.64
C ALA A 154 -4.13 1.67 -4.46
N GLU A 155 -4.46 0.42 -4.77
CA GLU A 155 -4.62 -0.63 -3.74
C GLU A 155 -3.29 -0.91 -3.01
N ALA A 156 -2.19 -1.06 -3.76
CA ALA A 156 -0.87 -1.27 -3.18
C ALA A 156 -0.40 -0.07 -2.33
N ALA A 157 -0.73 1.15 -2.76
CA ALA A 157 -0.44 2.36 -1.99
C ALA A 157 -1.20 2.37 -0.65
N ALA A 158 -2.51 2.10 -0.69
CA ALA A 158 -3.35 2.05 0.49
C ALA A 158 -2.89 0.98 1.48
N ASP A 159 -2.64 -0.25 1.01
CA ASP A 159 -2.19 -1.36 1.86
C ASP A 159 -0.82 -1.07 2.50
N ALA A 160 0.13 -0.54 1.74
CA ALA A 160 1.43 -0.20 2.28
C ALA A 160 1.37 0.96 3.28
N TYR A 161 0.51 1.95 3.08
CA TYR A 161 0.29 3.03 4.04
C TYR A 161 -0.35 2.53 5.34
N VAL A 162 -1.45 1.78 5.24
CA VAL A 162 -2.13 1.19 6.41
C VAL A 162 -1.16 0.36 7.23
N ARG A 163 -0.40 -0.51 6.58
CA ARG A 163 0.62 -1.32 7.25
C ARG A 163 1.66 -0.48 7.96
N GLN A 164 2.20 0.56 7.32
CA GLN A 164 3.19 1.46 7.95
C GLN A 164 2.63 2.16 9.20
N VAL A 165 1.36 2.58 9.16
CA VAL A 165 0.70 3.21 10.30
C VAL A 165 0.46 2.20 11.42
N GLU A 166 -0.05 1.02 11.12
CA GLU A 166 -0.27 -0.05 12.11
C GLU A 166 1.04 -0.50 12.76
N GLU A 167 2.12 -0.65 11.98
CA GLU A 167 3.46 -0.95 12.49
C GLU A 167 3.97 0.16 13.44
N ARG A 168 3.79 1.43 13.05
CA ARG A 168 4.18 2.58 13.87
C ARG A 168 3.36 2.67 15.16
N ASP A 169 2.06 2.43 15.09
CA ASP A 169 1.16 2.53 16.23
C ASP A 169 1.39 1.35 17.20
N ALA A 170 1.63 0.14 16.68
CA ALA A 170 2.05 -1.00 17.48
C ALA A 170 3.38 -0.71 18.21
N MET A 171 4.37 -0.17 17.49
CA MET A 171 5.65 0.22 18.09
C MET A 171 5.49 1.30 19.16
N THR A 172 4.60 2.27 18.94
CA THR A 172 4.31 3.34 19.91
C THR A 172 3.59 2.80 21.14
N SER A 173 2.60 1.93 20.94
CA SER A 173 1.87 1.25 22.02
C SER A 173 2.81 0.42 22.88
N GLU A 174 3.68 -0.41 22.29
CA GLU A 174 4.68 -1.18 23.02
C GLU A 174 5.66 -0.30 23.81
N ARG A 175 6.15 0.80 23.21
CA ARG A 175 7.01 1.78 23.91
C ARG A 175 6.30 2.42 25.11
N SER A 176 4.98 2.60 25.02
CA SER A 176 4.18 3.19 26.10
C SER A 176 3.82 2.18 27.20
N ALA A 177 3.59 0.91 26.85
CA ALA A 177 3.16 -0.14 27.76
C ALA A 177 4.30 -0.69 28.63
N PHE A 178 5.53 -0.64 28.14
CA PHE A 178 6.69 -1.20 28.84
C PHE A 178 7.69 -0.11 29.25
N ARG A 179 8.42 -0.37 30.34
CA ARG A 179 9.59 0.42 30.74
C ARG A 179 10.78 -0.50 30.94
N LEU A 180 11.94 -0.04 30.47
CA LEU A 180 13.20 -0.66 30.85
C LEU A 180 13.48 -0.38 32.33
N ALA A 181 13.97 -1.40 33.01
CA ALA A 181 14.55 -1.31 34.34
C ALA A 181 15.94 -1.94 34.29
N LEU A 182 16.86 -1.39 35.07
CA LEU A 182 18.22 -1.91 35.19
C LEU A 182 18.49 -2.18 36.65
N ASN A 183 19.02 -3.36 36.95
CA ASN A 183 19.46 -3.74 38.28
C ASN A 183 20.94 -4.06 38.27
N ILE A 184 21.74 -3.24 38.96
CA ILE A 184 23.17 -3.45 39.19
C ILE A 184 23.44 -3.15 40.65
N GLU A 185 24.02 -4.13 41.35
CA GLU A 185 24.31 -4.00 42.78
C GLU A 185 25.30 -2.85 43.02
N GLY A 186 24.94 -1.98 43.97
CA GLY A 186 25.74 -0.81 44.34
C GLY A 186 25.52 0.43 43.45
N ALA A 187 24.67 0.35 42.42
CA ALA A 187 24.50 1.45 41.49
C ALA A 187 23.65 2.58 42.06
N SER A 188 24.10 3.81 41.87
CA SER A 188 23.30 4.98 42.19
C SER A 188 22.16 5.14 41.17
N PRO A 189 21.08 5.87 41.50
CA PRO A 189 20.01 6.17 40.54
C PRO A 189 20.51 6.86 39.26
N GLU A 190 21.56 7.69 39.36
CA GLU A 190 22.18 8.36 38.21
C GLU A 190 22.93 7.36 37.32
N ASP A 191 23.63 6.39 37.92
CA ASP A 191 24.31 5.33 37.19
C ASP A 191 23.30 4.44 36.44
N LEU A 192 22.23 4.04 37.13
CA LEU A 192 21.14 3.27 36.54
C LEU A 192 20.46 4.02 35.38
N ALA A 193 20.22 5.32 35.53
CA ALA A 193 19.64 6.15 34.48
C ALA A 193 20.54 6.23 33.23
N ARG A 194 21.87 6.35 33.41
CA ARG A 194 22.82 6.31 32.28
C ARG A 194 22.80 4.94 31.58
N GLY A 195 22.77 3.86 32.35
CA GLY A 195 22.67 2.50 31.80
C GLY A 195 21.40 2.30 30.98
N ILE A 196 20.24 2.68 31.52
CA ILE A 196 18.96 2.59 30.81
C ILE A 196 18.98 3.42 29.52
N ALA A 197 19.54 4.64 29.56
CA ALA A 197 19.66 5.48 28.37
C ALA A 197 20.55 4.84 27.29
N ALA A 198 21.62 4.16 27.69
CA ALA A 198 22.50 3.44 26.76
C ALA A 198 21.80 2.22 26.12
N ALA A 199 21.08 1.40 26.89
CA ALA A 199 20.26 0.32 26.34
C ALA A 199 19.21 0.84 25.37
N GLN A 200 18.51 1.93 25.73
CA GLN A 200 17.49 2.52 24.86
C GLN A 200 18.07 2.97 23.50
N ALA A 201 19.28 3.53 23.50
CA ALA A 201 19.94 3.95 22.27
C ALA A 201 20.23 2.76 21.31
N VAL A 202 20.62 1.60 21.85
CA VAL A 202 20.83 0.37 21.06
C VAL A 202 19.54 -0.07 20.37
N PHE A 203 18.43 -0.09 21.10
CA PHE A 203 17.11 -0.43 20.54
C PHE A 203 16.66 0.57 19.46
N ASP A 204 16.87 1.87 19.69
CA ASP A 204 16.51 2.91 18.73
C ASP A 204 17.35 2.84 17.44
N GLU A 205 18.66 2.58 17.54
CA GLU A 205 19.55 2.40 16.40
C GLU A 205 19.17 1.18 15.57
N ALA A 206 18.89 0.05 16.24
CA ALA A 206 18.48 -1.19 15.59
C ALA A 206 17.04 -1.16 15.06
N ARG A 207 16.25 -0.14 15.43
CA ARG A 207 14.81 -0.03 15.15
C ARG A 207 14.01 -1.24 15.62
N VAL A 208 14.37 -1.77 16.79
CA VAL A 208 13.68 -2.88 17.47
C VAL A 208 13.16 -2.40 18.80
N THR A 209 11.92 -2.73 19.16
CA THR A 209 11.41 -2.36 20.49
C THR A 209 12.05 -3.23 21.58
N PRO A 210 12.20 -2.71 22.81
CA PRO A 210 12.61 -3.54 23.94
C PRO A 210 11.73 -4.80 24.11
N ALA A 211 10.43 -4.70 23.85
CA ALA A 211 9.50 -5.82 23.93
C ALA A 211 9.76 -6.89 22.86
N GLN A 212 10.03 -6.49 21.62
CA GLN A 212 10.42 -7.39 20.54
C GLN A 212 11.73 -8.11 20.87
N ALA A 213 12.74 -7.37 21.34
CA ALA A 213 14.04 -7.92 21.71
C ALA A 213 13.93 -8.90 22.90
N ALA A 214 13.18 -8.53 23.96
CA ALA A 214 12.91 -9.40 25.10
C ALA A 214 12.18 -10.69 24.69
N ARG A 215 11.22 -10.61 23.76
CA ARG A 215 10.52 -11.79 23.24
C ARG A 215 11.45 -12.67 22.41
N GLY A 216 12.32 -12.09 21.60
CA GLY A 216 13.35 -12.82 20.87
C GLY A 216 14.26 -13.60 21.82
N LEU A 217 14.75 -12.94 22.88
CA LEU A 217 15.55 -13.56 23.93
C LEU A 217 14.80 -14.71 24.60
N PHE A 218 13.55 -14.49 25.05
CA PHE A 218 12.71 -15.50 25.68
C PHE A 218 12.49 -16.73 24.79
N ASN A 219 12.24 -16.51 23.50
CA ASN A 219 12.02 -17.60 22.54
C ASN A 219 13.31 -18.41 22.31
N ARG A 220 14.46 -17.73 22.19
CA ARG A 220 15.77 -18.35 22.03
C ARG A 220 16.16 -19.16 23.26
N ASP A 221 16.11 -18.57 24.44
CA ASP A 221 16.54 -19.22 25.67
C ASP A 221 15.59 -20.39 26.01
N GLY A 222 14.29 -20.20 25.80
CA GLY A 222 13.33 -21.30 25.93
C GLY A 222 13.56 -22.44 24.93
N TRP A 223 14.07 -22.15 23.72
CA TRP A 223 14.44 -23.17 22.74
C TRP A 223 15.69 -23.95 23.17
N ASP A 224 16.71 -23.27 23.70
CA ASP A 224 17.91 -23.89 24.26
C ASP A 224 17.58 -24.78 25.48
N ASP A 225 16.76 -24.28 26.41
CA ASP A 225 16.29 -25.02 27.58
C ASP A 225 15.54 -26.32 27.23
N ARG A 226 14.90 -26.36 26.05
CA ARG A 226 14.20 -27.55 25.52
C ARG A 226 15.13 -28.52 24.77
N GLY A 227 16.42 -28.22 24.68
CA GLY A 227 17.41 -29.05 23.99
C GLY A 227 17.46 -28.84 22.48
N LEU A 228 17.15 -27.63 22.01
CA LEU A 228 17.28 -27.21 20.61
C LEU A 228 16.48 -28.06 19.59
N PRO A 229 15.19 -28.36 19.83
CA PRO A 229 14.38 -29.13 18.88
C PRO A 229 14.21 -28.38 17.54
N GLU A 230 14.47 -29.06 16.42
CA GLU A 230 14.48 -28.47 15.07
C GLU A 230 13.14 -27.82 14.66
N ASP A 231 12.02 -28.35 15.16
CA ASP A 231 10.66 -27.92 14.80
C ASP A 231 10.18 -26.64 15.52
N THR A 232 10.88 -26.23 16.57
CA THR A 232 10.55 -24.99 17.32
C THR A 232 11.72 -24.02 17.38
N GLN A 233 12.64 -24.12 16.41
CA GLN A 233 13.72 -23.15 16.25
C GLN A 233 13.14 -21.74 16.04
N PRO A 234 13.59 -20.73 16.81
CA PRO A 234 13.23 -19.34 16.57
C PRO A 234 13.64 -18.90 15.16
N THR A 235 12.87 -17.99 14.59
CA THR A 235 13.18 -17.40 13.29
C THR A 235 14.48 -16.58 13.35
N ASP A 236 15.12 -16.37 12.20
CA ASP A 236 16.31 -15.50 12.10
C ASP A 236 16.06 -14.09 12.66
N ALA A 237 14.84 -13.57 12.49
CA ALA A 237 14.44 -12.27 13.03
C ALA A 237 14.37 -12.28 14.57
N GLU A 238 13.86 -13.36 15.17
CA GLU A 238 13.85 -13.52 16.64
C GLU A 238 15.25 -13.73 17.20
N MET A 239 16.10 -14.49 16.50
CA MET A 239 17.52 -14.65 16.85
C MET A 239 18.26 -13.31 16.81
N GLN A 240 18.02 -12.51 15.78
CA GLN A 240 18.58 -11.16 15.67
C GLN A 240 18.07 -10.23 16.78
N ALA A 241 16.77 -10.29 17.10
CA ALA A 241 16.18 -9.51 18.18
C ALA A 241 16.75 -9.89 19.55
N ALA A 242 17.02 -11.18 19.78
CA ALA A 242 17.70 -11.67 20.98
C ALA A 242 19.12 -11.10 21.11
N ALA A 243 19.90 -11.11 20.02
CA ALA A 243 21.24 -10.54 20.01
C ALA A 243 21.22 -9.02 20.34
N ILE A 244 20.25 -8.28 19.82
CA ILE A 244 20.08 -6.85 20.12
C ILE A 244 19.78 -6.63 21.62
N TRP A 245 19.05 -7.53 22.27
CA TRP A 245 18.85 -7.46 23.73
C TRP A 245 20.17 -7.58 24.49
N GLU A 246 21.02 -8.53 24.10
CA GLU A 246 22.33 -8.75 24.73
C GLU A 246 23.26 -7.56 24.53
N ASP A 247 23.27 -6.98 23.32
CA ASP A 247 24.01 -5.74 23.03
C ASP A 247 23.52 -4.57 23.91
N ALA A 248 22.20 -4.46 24.11
CA ALA A 248 21.61 -3.45 24.96
C ALA A 248 21.96 -3.66 26.45
N GLU A 249 21.95 -4.89 26.93
CA GLU A 249 22.36 -5.25 28.29
C GLU A 249 23.84 -4.95 28.54
N PHE A 250 24.71 -5.28 27.57
CA PHE A 250 26.13 -4.92 27.61
C PHE A 250 26.35 -3.41 27.64
N ALA A 251 25.65 -2.66 26.77
CA ALA A 251 25.74 -1.20 26.73
C ALA A 251 25.25 -0.57 28.05
N ALA A 252 24.17 -1.10 28.63
CA ALA A 252 23.66 -0.65 29.92
C ALA A 252 24.68 -0.88 31.05
N ALA A 253 25.28 -2.07 31.12
CA ALA A 253 26.31 -2.40 32.11
C ALA A 253 27.51 -1.46 32.00
N ALA A 254 28.02 -1.26 30.78
CA ALA A 254 29.18 -0.41 30.51
C ALA A 254 28.93 1.05 30.90
N ALA A 255 27.76 1.61 30.55
CA ALA A 255 27.42 2.99 30.83
C ALA A 255 27.08 3.24 32.31
N CYS A 256 26.43 2.28 32.97
CA CYS A 256 26.14 2.35 34.40
C CYS A 256 27.44 2.32 35.23
N CYS A 257 28.30 1.34 34.99
CA CYS A 257 29.55 1.13 35.73
C CYS A 257 30.70 2.06 35.29
N ALA A 258 30.44 3.04 34.44
CA ALA A 258 31.46 3.97 33.96
C ALA A 258 32.10 4.72 35.14
N GLY A 259 33.41 4.55 35.31
CA GLY A 259 34.19 5.17 36.40
C GLY A 259 34.28 4.34 37.69
N TRP A 260 33.70 3.14 37.72
CA TRP A 260 33.80 2.25 38.88
C TRP A 260 35.15 1.52 38.91
N PRO A 261 35.72 1.26 40.11
CA PRO A 261 37.02 0.59 40.23
C PRO A 261 36.98 -0.87 39.79
N THR A 262 35.83 -1.53 39.91
CA THR A 262 35.57 -2.90 39.46
C THR A 262 34.10 -3.03 39.09
N MET A 263 33.82 -3.68 37.96
CA MET A 263 32.45 -3.96 37.51
C MET A 263 31.83 -5.04 38.42
N THR A 264 30.69 -4.76 39.03
CA THR A 264 29.95 -5.70 39.88
C THR A 264 28.98 -6.52 39.03
N GLY A 265 29.41 -7.72 38.62
CA GLY A 265 28.55 -8.76 38.06
C GLY A 265 27.85 -8.42 36.74
N PRO A 266 27.01 -9.35 36.22
CA PRO A 266 26.17 -9.09 35.06
C PRO A 266 25.09 -8.06 35.41
N ALA A 267 24.82 -7.14 34.49
CA ALA A 267 23.65 -6.29 34.58
C ALA A 267 22.39 -7.15 34.48
N GLY A 268 21.36 -6.83 35.26
CA GLY A 268 20.00 -7.35 35.01
C GLY A 268 19.21 -6.29 34.27
N LEU A 269 19.22 -6.34 32.94
CA LEU A 269 18.28 -5.52 32.16
C LEU A 269 16.92 -6.22 32.17
N GLU A 270 15.88 -5.50 32.55
CA GLU A 270 14.54 -6.04 32.72
C GLU A 270 13.51 -5.18 31.97
N LEU A 271 12.42 -5.84 31.54
CA LEU A 271 11.27 -5.17 30.95
C LEU A 271 10.09 -5.24 31.91
N HIS A 272 9.63 -4.10 32.42
CA HIS A 272 8.48 -4.04 33.33
C HIS A 272 7.27 -3.48 32.61
N TRP A 273 6.10 -4.06 32.89
CA TRP A 273 4.82 -3.49 32.48
C TRP A 273 4.54 -2.19 33.25
N ARG A 274 4.07 -1.15 32.57
CA ARG A 274 3.50 0.03 33.22
C ARG A 274 2.05 -0.28 33.57
N LEU A 275 1.77 -0.60 34.83
CA LEU A 275 0.40 -0.56 35.33
C LEU A 275 -0.03 0.92 35.40
N GLU A 276 -1.02 1.30 34.59
CA GLU A 276 -1.75 2.57 34.74
C GLU A 276 -2.69 2.53 35.95
#